data_AF-A0A1Q7VG74-F1
#
_entry.id   AF-A0A1Q7VG74-F1
#
_cell.length_a   1.000
_cell.length_b   1.000
_cell.length_c   1.000
_cell.angle_alpha   90.00
_cell.angle_beta   90.00
_cell.angle_gamma   90.00
#
_symmetry.space_group_name_H-M   'P 1'
#
loop_
_entity.id
_entity.type
_entity.pdbx_description
1 polymer ?
#
loop_
_entity_poly.entity_id
_entity_poly.type
_entity_poly.pdbx_seq_one_letter_code
_entity_poly.pdbx_strand_id
1 'polypeptide(L)'
;MRVRALKFPLDVPQIDNTLAGEPALARYVGDARLPALGKSLAEELAAGGKAPLWSTLAEEIVAERTGSEKRPADGVVVVRTAGKQYDGTAKFLAGFYSGLIAAPVPVVGVETTDASQSTVKAFKRNGISTVDDVDDPIGRFTLSLLLDGAKAGHYGVKPSAVDGVLPPLETAPRSG
;
A
#
# COMPACT_ATOMS: atom_id res chain seq x y z
N MET A 1 8.86 -12.15 -4.32
CA MET A 1 8.46 -10.93 -3.58
C MET A 1 9.14 -9.73 -4.20
N ARG A 2 8.46 -8.58 -4.25
CA ARG A 2 9.07 -7.27 -4.59
C ARG A 2 8.81 -6.31 -3.43
N VAL A 3 9.76 -5.43 -3.15
CA VAL A 3 9.64 -4.43 -2.07
C VAL A 3 9.98 -3.05 -2.63
N ARG A 4 9.13 -2.06 -2.33
CA ARG A 4 9.38 -0.64 -2.61
C ARG A 4 9.23 0.13 -1.32
N ALA A 5 10.34 0.63 -0.79
CA ALA A 5 10.33 1.59 0.31
C ALA A 5 10.35 3.01 -0.29
N LEU A 6 9.44 3.86 0.16
CA LEU A 6 9.28 5.23 -0.36
C LEU A 6 9.92 6.25 0.59
N LYS A 7 10.54 7.28 0.00
CA LYS A 7 11.08 8.44 0.71
C LYS A 7 9.94 9.39 1.08
N PHE A 8 9.87 9.80 2.34
CA PHE A 8 8.94 10.82 2.81
C PHE A 8 9.63 11.79 3.78
N PRO A 9 9.28 13.09 3.78
CA PRO A 9 8.31 13.73 2.88
C PRO A 9 8.79 13.80 1.43
N LEU A 10 7.87 13.96 0.49
CA LEU A 10 8.21 14.12 -0.93
C LEU A 10 8.81 15.50 -1.21
N ASP A 11 9.87 15.54 -2.01
CA ASP A 11 10.38 16.76 -2.63
C ASP A 11 9.58 17.04 -3.91
N VAL A 12 8.45 17.73 -3.74
CA VAL A 12 7.52 18.01 -4.85
C VAL A 12 8.17 18.84 -5.96
N PRO A 13 8.93 19.92 -5.67
CA PRO A 13 9.64 20.66 -6.71
C PRO A 13 10.58 19.78 -7.54
N GLN A 14 11.34 18.89 -6.90
CA GLN A 14 12.25 18.01 -7.63
C GLN A 14 11.50 16.98 -8.48
N ILE A 15 10.41 16.40 -7.95
CA ILE A 15 9.53 15.49 -8.70
C ILE A 15 8.96 16.21 -9.93
N ASP A 16 8.47 17.43 -9.77
CA ASP A 16 7.91 18.22 -10.88
C ASP A 16 8.96 18.52 -11.96
N ASN A 17 10.19 18.85 -11.57
CA ASN A 17 11.30 19.04 -12.51
C ASN A 17 11.60 17.78 -13.33
N THR A 18 11.69 16.62 -12.66
CA THR A 18 11.95 15.33 -13.32
C THR A 18 10.81 14.94 -14.26
N LEU A 19 9.55 15.14 -13.86
CA LEU A 19 8.37 14.87 -14.69
C LEU A 19 8.26 15.83 -15.89
N ALA A 20 8.61 17.10 -15.73
CA ALA A 20 8.60 18.09 -16.81
C ALA A 20 9.63 17.78 -17.90
N GLY A 21 10.73 17.10 -17.54
CA GLY A 21 11.74 16.62 -18.48
C GLY A 21 11.30 15.45 -19.36
N GLU A 22 10.19 14.78 -19.02
CA GLU A 22 9.63 13.64 -19.76
C GLU A 22 8.24 13.98 -20.32
N PRO A 23 8.11 14.28 -21.63
CA PRO A 23 6.84 14.71 -22.23
C PRO A 23 5.66 13.77 -21.98
N ALA A 24 5.89 12.45 -21.90
CA ALA A 24 4.83 11.48 -21.62
C ALA A 24 4.28 11.57 -20.19
N LEU A 25 5.06 12.14 -19.27
CA LEU A 25 4.76 12.19 -17.83
C LEU A 25 4.46 13.62 -17.34
N ALA A 26 4.68 14.65 -18.15
CA ALA A 26 4.40 16.05 -17.84
C ALA A 26 2.95 16.31 -17.35
N ARG A 27 1.99 15.45 -17.70
CA ARG A 27 0.60 15.49 -17.20
C ARG A 27 0.47 15.36 -15.67
N TYR A 28 1.50 14.88 -15.00
CA TYR A 28 1.53 14.71 -13.54
C TYR A 28 2.18 15.88 -12.79
N VAL A 29 2.67 16.90 -13.50
CA VAL A 29 3.32 18.06 -12.89
C VAL A 29 2.31 18.92 -12.11
N GLY A 30 2.71 19.35 -10.92
CA GLY A 30 2.01 20.29 -10.08
C GLY A 30 1.22 19.63 -8.95
N ASP A 31 1.09 20.35 -7.84
CA ASP A 31 0.48 19.87 -6.59
C ASP A 31 -0.94 19.28 -6.77
N ALA A 32 -1.76 19.87 -7.64
CA ALA A 32 -3.11 19.37 -7.93
C ALA A 32 -3.13 17.98 -8.61
N ARG A 33 -2.00 17.54 -9.17
CA ARG A 33 -1.83 16.26 -9.87
C ARG A 33 -1.23 15.16 -9.00
N LEU A 34 -0.74 15.48 -7.79
CA LEU A 34 -0.15 14.52 -6.87
C LEU A 34 -1.07 13.31 -6.56
N PRO A 35 -2.39 13.45 -6.39
CA PRO A 35 -3.26 12.29 -6.24
C PRO A 35 -3.27 11.38 -7.48
N ALA A 36 -3.28 11.96 -8.69
CA ALA A 36 -3.25 11.18 -9.93
C ALA A 36 -1.89 10.49 -10.13
N LEU A 37 -0.80 11.15 -9.76
CA LEU A 37 0.54 10.58 -9.76
C LEU A 37 0.63 9.38 -8.81
N GLY A 38 0.22 9.56 -7.55
CA GLY A 38 0.20 8.49 -6.55
C GLY A 38 -0.63 7.29 -7.02
N LYS A 39 -1.83 7.55 -7.55
CA LYS A 39 -2.70 6.50 -8.10
C LYS A 39 -2.01 5.71 -9.22
N SER A 40 -1.39 6.40 -10.18
CA SER A 40 -0.75 5.75 -11.33
C SER A 40 0.48 4.93 -10.91
N LEU A 41 1.28 5.42 -9.96
CA LEU A 41 2.39 4.65 -9.39
C LEU A 41 1.90 3.37 -8.69
N ALA A 42 0.82 3.46 -7.93
CA ALA A 42 0.23 2.29 -7.28
C ALA A 42 -0.29 1.26 -8.29
N GLU A 43 -0.92 1.72 -9.38
CA GLU A 43 -1.37 0.86 -10.48
C GLU A 43 -0.20 0.17 -11.19
N GLU A 44 0.87 0.90 -11.52
CA GLU A 44 2.10 0.31 -12.08
C GLU A 44 2.71 -0.72 -11.11
N LEU A 45 2.72 -0.40 -9.80
CA LEU A 45 3.24 -1.31 -8.79
C LEU A 45 2.42 -2.58 -8.68
N ALA A 46 1.10 -2.56 -8.86
CA ALA A 46 0.25 -3.74 -8.81
C ALA A 46 0.31 -4.54 -10.12
N ALA A 47 0.18 -3.87 -11.27
CA ALA A 47 0.16 -4.48 -12.60
C ALA A 47 1.52 -5.11 -12.99
N GLY A 48 2.63 -4.54 -12.52
CA GLY A 48 3.96 -4.92 -12.98
C GLY A 48 4.15 -4.65 -14.48
N GLY A 49 5.14 -5.29 -15.08
CA GLY A 49 5.52 -5.08 -16.48
C GLY A 49 6.26 -3.77 -16.67
N LYS A 50 5.73 -2.90 -17.56
CA LYS A 50 6.32 -1.58 -17.81
C LYS A 50 5.92 -0.62 -16.70
N ALA A 51 6.92 0.00 -16.10
CA ALA A 51 6.76 0.90 -14.97
C ALA A 51 7.49 2.23 -15.22
N PRO A 52 7.06 3.03 -16.21
CA PRO A 52 7.74 4.26 -16.58
C PRO A 52 7.80 5.26 -15.42
N LEU A 53 6.73 5.42 -14.62
CA LEU A 53 6.78 6.32 -13.47
C LEU A 53 7.80 5.87 -12.43
N TRP A 54 7.84 4.56 -12.12
CA TRP A 54 8.85 4.02 -11.19
C TRP A 54 10.27 4.09 -11.71
N SER A 55 10.45 4.06 -13.03
CA SER A 55 11.77 4.18 -13.66
C SER A 55 12.24 5.63 -13.68
N THR A 56 11.35 6.57 -13.99
CA THR A 56 11.65 8.00 -14.07
C THR A 56 11.88 8.62 -12.70
N LEU A 57 11.08 8.27 -11.69
CA LEU A 57 11.12 8.90 -10.37
C LEU A 57 11.97 8.14 -9.33
N ALA A 58 12.75 7.16 -9.76
CA ALA A 58 13.44 6.24 -8.85
C ALA A 58 14.33 6.98 -7.84
N GLU A 59 15.05 8.01 -8.29
CA GLU A 59 15.99 8.74 -7.45
C GLU A 59 15.27 9.62 -6.40
N GLU A 60 14.12 10.19 -6.76
CA GLU A 60 13.34 11.10 -5.93
C GLU A 60 12.49 10.38 -4.90
N ILE A 61 11.82 9.27 -5.28
CA ILE A 61 10.77 8.67 -4.44
C ILE A 61 11.17 7.34 -3.81
N VAL A 62 12.17 6.63 -4.34
CA VAL A 62 12.50 5.27 -3.86
C VAL A 62 13.69 5.31 -2.90
N ALA A 63 13.45 4.87 -1.67
CA ALA A 63 14.50 4.66 -0.66
C ALA A 63 15.19 3.30 -0.85
N GLU A 64 14.40 2.27 -1.10
CA GLU A 64 14.89 0.90 -1.31
C GLU A 64 14.02 0.17 -2.32
N ARG A 65 14.67 -0.66 -3.15
CA ARG A 65 14.01 -1.48 -4.16
C ARG A 65 14.65 -2.86 -4.24
N THR A 66 13.81 -3.89 -4.10
CA THR A 66 14.21 -5.29 -4.32
C THR A 66 13.16 -6.05 -5.12
N GLY A 67 13.58 -7.14 -5.77
CA GLY A 67 12.70 -8.03 -6.54
C GLY A 67 12.26 -7.48 -7.90
N SER A 68 11.73 -8.40 -8.73
CA SER A 68 11.31 -8.13 -10.10
C SER A 68 9.89 -7.54 -10.19
N GLU A 69 9.70 -6.59 -11.11
CA GLU A 69 8.39 -6.01 -11.48
C GLU A 69 7.76 -6.70 -12.69
N LYS A 70 8.41 -7.69 -13.31
CA LYS A 70 7.95 -8.23 -14.61
C LYS A 70 6.55 -8.83 -14.60
N ARG A 71 6.09 -9.33 -13.46
CA ARG A 71 4.77 -9.97 -13.30
C ARG A 71 3.83 -9.08 -12.47
N PRO A 72 2.51 -9.17 -12.68
CA PRO A 72 1.54 -8.62 -11.73
C PRO A 72 1.78 -9.13 -10.30
N ALA A 73 1.34 -8.35 -9.31
CA ALA A 73 1.26 -8.83 -7.94
C ALA A 73 0.04 -9.73 -7.80
N ASP A 74 0.13 -10.73 -6.92
CA ASP A 74 -1.02 -11.51 -6.48
C ASP A 74 -1.71 -10.85 -5.26
N GLY A 75 -1.00 -9.94 -4.58
CA GLY A 75 -1.49 -9.15 -3.46
C GLY A 75 -0.46 -8.10 -3.03
N VAL A 76 -0.90 -7.10 -2.26
CA VAL A 76 -0.04 -5.99 -1.79
C VAL A 76 -0.14 -5.87 -0.28
N VAL A 77 1.01 -5.87 0.38
CA VAL A 77 1.13 -5.57 1.81
C VAL A 77 1.68 -4.16 1.98
N VAL A 78 0.96 -3.32 2.72
CA VAL A 78 1.34 -1.92 2.99
C VAL A 78 1.84 -1.80 4.41
N VAL A 79 3.13 -1.47 4.54
CA VAL A 79 3.77 -1.17 5.83
C VAL A 79 3.99 0.34 5.91
N ARG A 80 3.54 0.98 6.99
CA ARG A 80 3.82 2.40 7.24
C ARG A 80 4.84 2.53 8.36
N THR A 81 6.03 3.00 8.02
CA THR A 81 7.12 3.29 8.96
C THR A 81 7.26 4.77 9.28
N ALA A 82 6.69 5.64 8.45
CA ALA A 82 6.73 7.08 8.63
C ALA A 82 5.52 7.59 9.43
N GLY A 83 5.74 8.67 10.20
CA GLY A 83 4.71 9.38 10.94
C GLY A 83 3.62 10.01 10.05
N LYS A 84 2.77 10.85 10.64
CA LYS A 84 1.74 11.58 9.91
C LYS A 84 2.37 12.47 8.83
N GLN A 85 1.83 12.39 7.61
CA GLN A 85 2.27 13.18 6.47
C GLN A 85 1.31 14.34 6.21
N TYR A 86 1.82 15.40 5.60
CA TYR A 86 1.10 16.65 5.35
C TYR A 86 1.25 17.08 3.88
N ASP A 87 0.49 18.11 3.49
CA ASP A 87 0.59 18.81 2.22
C ASP A 87 0.62 17.90 0.98
N GLY A 88 1.56 18.13 0.06
CA GLY A 88 1.71 17.36 -1.16
C GLY A 88 1.92 15.86 -0.90
N THR A 89 2.64 15.51 0.16
CA THR A 89 2.84 14.09 0.52
C THR A 89 1.53 13.42 0.94
N ALA A 90 0.67 14.12 1.67
CA ALA A 90 -0.65 13.60 2.03
C ALA A 90 -1.56 13.43 0.80
N LYS A 91 -1.54 14.37 -0.15
CA LYS A 91 -2.28 14.29 -1.42
C LYS A 91 -1.81 13.12 -2.28
N PHE A 92 -0.50 12.96 -2.41
CA PHE A 92 0.11 11.83 -3.09
C PHE A 92 -0.34 10.49 -2.48
N LEU A 93 -0.22 10.37 -1.15
CA LEU A 93 -0.57 9.12 -0.44
C LEU A 93 -2.06 8.78 -0.57
N ALA A 94 -2.96 9.77 -0.55
CA ALA A 94 -4.38 9.54 -0.80
C ALA A 94 -4.62 8.92 -2.18
N GLY A 95 -3.95 9.46 -3.21
CA GLY A 95 -3.94 8.89 -4.55
C GLY A 95 -3.36 7.48 -4.61
N PHE A 96 -2.21 7.28 -3.96
CA PHE A 96 -1.51 5.99 -3.91
C PHE A 96 -2.37 4.90 -3.30
N TYR A 97 -3.02 5.15 -2.16
CA TYR A 97 -3.95 4.20 -1.56
C TYR A 97 -5.16 3.94 -2.45
N SER A 98 -5.71 4.97 -3.09
CA SER A 98 -6.82 4.79 -4.04
C SER A 98 -6.43 3.90 -5.23
N GLY A 99 -5.21 4.04 -5.77
CA GLY A 99 -4.72 3.20 -6.85
C GLY A 99 -4.49 1.75 -6.42
N LEU A 100 -3.96 1.54 -5.21
CA LEU A 100 -3.80 0.18 -4.67
C LEU A 100 -5.15 -0.53 -4.55
N ILE A 101 -6.16 0.14 -3.99
CA ILE A 101 -7.48 -0.45 -3.75
C ILE A 101 -8.27 -0.68 -5.05
N ALA A 102 -7.98 0.10 -6.09
CA ALA A 102 -8.55 -0.10 -7.41
C ALA A 102 -7.92 -1.29 -8.15
N ALA A 103 -6.77 -1.80 -7.70
CA ALA A 103 -6.15 -2.97 -8.30
C ALA A 103 -6.99 -4.23 -8.00
N PRO A 104 -7.07 -5.19 -8.93
CA PRO A 104 -7.87 -6.41 -8.77
C PRO A 104 -7.14 -7.46 -7.89
N VAL A 105 -6.47 -7.02 -6.82
CA VAL A 105 -5.67 -7.84 -5.93
C VAL A 105 -5.91 -7.42 -4.47
N PRO A 106 -5.81 -8.33 -3.49
CA PRO A 106 -5.94 -7.98 -2.09
C PRO A 106 -4.89 -6.97 -1.65
N VAL A 107 -5.32 -5.94 -0.91
CA VAL A 107 -4.44 -4.93 -0.30
C VAL A 107 -4.66 -4.93 1.21
N VAL A 108 -3.57 -5.18 1.94
CA VAL A 108 -3.62 -5.30 3.40
C VAL A 108 -2.59 -4.37 4.03
N GLY A 109 -3.05 -3.47 4.90
CA GLY A 109 -2.19 -2.68 5.76
C GLY A 109 -1.81 -3.49 7.01
N VAL A 110 -0.55 -3.47 7.41
CA VAL A 110 -0.08 -4.25 8.56
C VAL A 110 0.61 -3.37 9.59
N GLU A 111 0.49 -3.74 10.85
CA GLU A 111 1.29 -3.19 11.96
C GLU A 111 1.96 -4.32 12.75
N THR A 112 3.09 -3.99 13.38
CA THR A 112 3.77 -4.90 14.33
C THR A 112 3.22 -4.73 15.74
N THR A 113 3.51 -5.68 16.62
CA THR A 113 3.17 -5.65 18.05
C THR A 113 3.58 -4.32 18.69
N ASP A 114 4.84 -3.94 18.54
CA ASP A 114 5.45 -2.74 19.14
C ASP A 114 5.27 -1.45 18.33
N ALA A 115 4.28 -1.39 17.43
CA ALA A 115 4.03 -0.19 16.63
C ALA A 115 3.72 1.04 17.51
N SER A 116 4.68 1.98 17.59
CA SER A 116 4.57 3.17 18.46
C SER A 116 3.44 4.13 18.06
N GLN A 117 3.01 4.09 16.80
CA GLN A 117 1.84 4.81 16.30
C GLN A 117 1.02 3.87 15.40
N SER A 118 -0.21 3.56 15.81
CA SER A 118 -1.07 2.71 14.98
C SER A 118 -1.44 3.41 13.67
N THR A 119 -1.26 2.68 12.57
CA THR A 119 -1.57 3.14 11.21
C THR A 119 -2.96 2.71 10.76
N VAL A 120 -3.66 1.90 11.57
CA VAL A 120 -4.98 1.33 11.27
C VAL A 120 -6.00 2.41 10.95
N LYS A 121 -6.03 3.52 11.69
CA LYS A 121 -6.96 4.64 11.40
C LYS A 121 -6.75 5.24 10.01
N ALA A 122 -5.50 5.27 9.51
CA ALA A 122 -5.22 5.77 8.18
C ALA A 122 -5.70 4.78 7.11
N PHE A 123 -5.46 3.48 7.30
CA PHE A 123 -5.91 2.43 6.39
C PHE A 123 -7.44 2.31 6.34
N LYS A 124 -8.10 2.30 7.51
CA LYS A 124 -9.57 2.32 7.64
C LYS A 124 -10.23 3.42 6.82
N ARG A 125 -9.75 4.67 6.96
CA ARG A 125 -10.29 5.82 6.22
C ARG A 125 -10.14 5.69 4.71
N ASN A 126 -9.18 4.92 4.24
CA ASN A 126 -8.97 4.69 2.82
C ASN A 126 -9.63 3.41 2.31
N GLY A 127 -10.20 2.56 3.17
CA GLY A 127 -10.83 1.29 2.76
C GLY A 127 -9.86 0.11 2.65
N ILE A 128 -8.69 0.20 3.28
CA ILE A 128 -7.68 -0.88 3.29
C ILE A 128 -7.91 -1.78 4.51
N SER A 129 -8.03 -3.09 4.29
CA SER A 129 -8.09 -4.09 5.37
C SER A 129 -6.82 -4.05 6.22
N THR A 130 -6.94 -4.34 7.51
CA THR A 130 -5.79 -4.26 8.42
C THR A 130 -5.56 -5.52 9.22
N VAL A 131 -4.28 -5.81 9.48
CA VAL A 131 -3.84 -6.87 10.38
C VAL A 131 -2.91 -6.27 11.41
N ASP A 132 -3.25 -6.45 12.68
CA ASP A 132 -2.37 -6.13 13.79
C ASP A 132 -1.39 -7.29 14.05
N ASP A 133 -0.27 -6.99 14.69
CA ASP A 133 0.70 -7.97 15.22
C ASP A 133 1.23 -8.93 14.15
N VAL A 134 1.60 -8.41 12.98
CA VAL A 134 2.08 -9.20 11.82
C VAL A 134 3.42 -9.91 12.07
N ASP A 135 4.11 -9.53 13.13
CA ASP A 135 5.31 -10.20 13.63
C ASP A 135 4.99 -11.45 14.47
N ASP A 136 3.75 -11.62 14.94
CA ASP A 136 3.28 -12.81 15.63
C ASP A 136 2.67 -13.88 14.68
N PRO A 137 2.68 -15.17 15.07
CA PRO A 137 2.09 -16.24 14.25
C PRO A 137 0.63 -16.00 13.86
N ILE A 138 -0.17 -15.48 14.78
CA ILE A 138 -1.60 -15.22 14.53
C ILE A 138 -1.79 -14.12 13.49
N GLY A 139 -1.04 -13.01 13.57
CA GLY A 139 -1.10 -11.93 12.58
C GLY A 139 -0.66 -12.40 11.20
N ARG A 140 0.41 -13.21 11.11
CA ARG A 140 0.85 -13.79 9.83
C ARG A 140 -0.19 -14.72 9.22
N PHE A 141 -0.86 -15.52 10.05
CA PHE A 141 -1.95 -16.38 9.61
C PHE A 141 -3.13 -15.55 9.09
N THR A 142 -3.58 -14.54 9.85
CA THR A 142 -4.61 -13.59 9.42
C THR A 142 -4.28 -12.92 8.09
N LEU A 143 -3.04 -12.45 7.93
CA LEU A 143 -2.57 -11.84 6.68
C LEU A 143 -2.69 -12.81 5.51
N SER A 144 -2.30 -14.07 5.69
CA SER A 144 -2.41 -15.09 4.63
C SER A 144 -3.85 -15.29 4.17
N LEU A 145 -4.81 -15.33 5.09
CA LEU A 145 -6.23 -15.48 4.76
C LEU A 145 -6.76 -14.29 3.96
N LEU A 146 -6.39 -13.06 4.33
CA LEU A 146 -6.79 -11.85 3.60
C LEU A 146 -6.18 -11.78 2.20
N LEU A 147 -4.92 -12.20 2.06
CA LEU A 147 -4.27 -12.28 0.75
C LEU A 147 -4.85 -13.40 -0.13
N ASP A 148 -5.47 -14.41 0.48
CA ASP A 148 -6.22 -15.49 -0.22
C ASP A 148 -7.68 -15.12 -0.51
N GLY A 149 -8.11 -13.90 -0.16
CA GLY A 149 -9.44 -13.39 -0.48
C GLY A 149 -10.50 -13.61 0.61
N ALA A 150 -10.10 -13.92 1.84
CA ALA A 150 -11.02 -13.91 2.98
C ALA A 150 -11.69 -12.52 3.14
N LYS A 151 -12.79 -12.49 3.89
CA LYS A 151 -13.59 -11.27 4.09
C LYS A 151 -12.71 -10.09 4.52
N ALA A 152 -12.81 -8.99 3.78
CA ALA A 152 -12.14 -7.74 4.11
C ALA A 152 -12.58 -7.20 5.49
N GLY A 153 -11.65 -6.61 6.23
CA GLY A 153 -11.89 -6.13 7.58
C GLY A 153 -10.61 -5.77 8.34
N HIS A 154 -10.76 -5.58 9.65
CA HIS A 154 -9.73 -5.13 10.56
C HIS A 154 -9.58 -6.15 11.68
N TYR A 155 -8.52 -6.94 11.59
CA TYR A 155 -8.32 -8.15 12.37
C TYR A 155 -7.09 -8.07 13.26
N GLY A 156 -7.15 -8.71 14.43
CA GLY A 156 -6.10 -8.68 15.43
C GLY A 156 -6.64 -8.76 16.85
N VAL A 157 -5.76 -8.55 17.84
CA VAL A 157 -6.12 -8.62 19.27
C VAL A 157 -6.16 -7.25 19.96
N LYS A 158 -5.78 -6.18 19.25
CA LYS A 158 -5.82 -4.81 19.76
C LYS A 158 -7.22 -4.19 19.58
N PRO A 159 -7.57 -3.11 20.31
CA PRO A 159 -8.86 -2.42 20.16
C PRO A 159 -9.13 -1.85 18.76
N SER A 160 -8.10 -1.71 17.92
CA SER A 160 -8.19 -1.37 16.50
C SER A 160 -8.87 -2.45 15.67
N ALA A 161 -8.78 -3.72 16.07
CA ALA A 161 -9.41 -4.85 15.39
C ALA A 161 -10.90 -4.93 15.76
N VAL A 162 -11.75 -4.47 14.86
CA VAL A 162 -13.21 -4.39 15.10
C VAL A 162 -13.98 -5.55 14.49
N ASP A 163 -13.33 -6.35 13.63
CA ASP A 163 -13.95 -7.47 12.91
C ASP A 163 -13.57 -8.83 13.50
N GLY A 164 -12.82 -8.85 14.60
CA GLY A 164 -12.39 -10.04 15.34
C GLY A 164 -10.90 -10.34 15.22
N VAL A 165 -10.47 -11.47 15.78
CA VAL A 165 -9.06 -11.90 15.70
C VAL A 165 -8.71 -12.45 14.31
N LEU A 166 -9.66 -13.16 13.70
CA LEU A 166 -9.52 -13.80 12.38
C LEU A 166 -10.76 -13.52 11.52
N PRO A 167 -10.61 -13.46 10.19
CA PRO A 167 -11.74 -13.56 9.28
C PRO A 167 -12.53 -14.85 9.53
N PRO A 168 -13.85 -14.86 9.23
CA PRO A 168 -14.63 -16.08 9.29
C PRO A 168 -13.98 -17.17 8.43
N LEU A 169 -13.70 -18.33 9.05
CA LEU A 169 -13.20 -19.50 8.34
C LEU A 169 -14.40 -20.29 7.84
N GLU A 170 -14.42 -20.60 6.54
CA GLU A 170 -15.37 -21.58 6.03
C GLU A 170 -15.09 -22.92 6.71
N THR A 171 -16.11 -23.48 7.34
CA THR A 171 -16.01 -24.84 7.87
C THR A 171 -16.33 -25.79 6.74
N ALA A 172 -15.47 -26.77 6.51
CA ALA A 172 -15.79 -27.85 5.58
C ALA A 172 -17.11 -28.52 6.03
N PRO A 173 -18.00 -28.90 5.09
CA PRO A 173 -19.20 -29.63 5.46
C PRO A 173 -18.79 -30.90 6.21
N ARG A 174 -19.42 -31.15 7.36
CA ARG A 174 -19.22 -32.39 8.10
C ARG A 174 -19.56 -33.56 7.17
N SER A 175 -18.56 -34.38 6.85
CA SER A 175 -18.79 -35.68 6.22
C SER A 175 -19.60 -36.51 7.24
N GLY A 176 -20.86 -36.81 6.90
CA GLY A 176 -21.72 -37.70 7.67
C GLY A 176 -21.36 -39.16 7.47
#